data_AF-A0A0N7MVL3-F1
#
_entry.id   AF-A0A0N7MVL3-F1
#
_cell.length_a   1.000
_cell.length_b   1.000
_cell.length_c   1.000
_cell.angle_alpha   90.00
_cell.angle_beta   90.00
_cell.angle_gamma   90.00
#
_symmetry.space_group_name_H-M   'P 1'
#
loop_
_entity.id
_entity.type
_entity.pdbx_description
1 polymer ?
#
loop_
_entity_poly.entity_id
_entity_poly.type
_entity_poly.pdbx_seq_one_letter_code
_entity_poly.pdbx_strand_id
1 'polypeptide(L)'
;MAKKKAMSSEKASYVKRKGHEDAREFAEALGIGKEFRSDPKAKKDVIDLQGYSYSVKSGEKKWQMFLYGESRFKEDFTFQAMDGLGEIFLGCINSFPEDRDEYLKNKMIYKQELQKWMRKLCEKLKDKKILRAFLDKAIFNSGEVDFLVIKDEDLFHVFWGKDVVKILSDNIQVENSKARRKGEFDAQKVVFKYKEKTIGEIEMRNDSDIHYREVKFWMAKRLTFSLLKEKIKLNRDLNDRVILYGSAIKKLKNFKTKFKRTWRE
;
A
#
# COMPACT_ATOMS: atom_id res chain seq x y z
N MET A 1 5.73 12.28 29.28
CA MET A 1 6.50 11.42 28.35
C MET A 1 5.83 11.41 26.99
N ALA A 2 6.51 11.88 25.93
CA ALA A 2 5.96 11.87 24.58
C ALA A 2 5.82 10.42 24.09
N LYS A 3 4.59 9.98 23.77
CA LYS A 3 4.35 8.68 23.12
C LYS A 3 5.20 8.61 21.85
N LYS A 4 6.16 7.68 21.78
CA LYS A 4 6.93 7.41 20.55
C LYS A 4 5.93 7.13 19.41
N LYS A 5 5.86 8.03 18.43
CA LYS A 5 4.97 7.89 17.26
C LYS A 5 5.53 6.89 16.24
N ALA A 6 6.84 6.71 16.21
CA ALA A 6 7.55 5.77 15.34
C ALA A 6 7.89 4.47 16.05
N MET A 7 7.92 3.37 15.28
CA MET A 7 8.37 2.05 15.72
C MET A 7 9.88 2.09 16.01
N SER A 8 10.36 1.31 16.99
CA SER A 8 11.81 1.13 17.18
C SER A 8 12.41 0.35 16.01
N SER A 9 13.72 0.53 15.77
CA SER A 9 14.45 -0.22 14.73
C SER A 9 14.29 -1.75 14.89
N GLU A 10 14.39 -2.26 16.12
CA GLU A 10 14.18 -3.68 16.42
C GLU A 10 12.78 -4.17 16.03
N LYS A 11 11.74 -3.41 16.39
CA LYS A 11 10.36 -3.79 16.07
C LYS A 11 10.10 -3.68 14.57
N ALA A 12 10.71 -2.72 13.88
CA ALA A 12 10.63 -2.59 12.42
C ALA A 12 11.32 -3.78 11.73
N SER A 13 12.49 -4.18 12.23
CA SER A 13 13.22 -5.38 11.77
C SER A 13 12.41 -6.66 12.00
N TYR A 14 11.78 -6.80 13.17
CA TYR A 14 10.88 -7.92 13.45
C TYR A 14 9.69 -7.97 12.47
N VAL A 15 9.01 -6.84 12.24
CA VAL A 15 7.89 -6.77 11.29
C VAL A 15 8.33 -7.13 9.87
N LYS A 16 9.51 -6.67 9.44
CA LYS A 16 10.07 -7.00 8.13
C LYS A 16 10.37 -8.50 8.00
N ARG A 17 11.03 -9.10 8.99
CA ARG A 17 11.32 -10.55 9.02
C ARG A 17 10.03 -11.37 8.98
N LYS A 18 9.04 -11.00 9.79
CA LYS A 18 7.72 -11.65 9.79
C LYS A 18 7.04 -11.56 8.42
N GLY A 19 7.11 -10.41 7.75
CA GLY A 19 6.60 -10.26 6.38
C GLY A 19 7.26 -11.22 5.38
N HIS A 20 8.58 -11.42 5.48
CA HIS A 20 9.29 -12.40 4.64
C HIS A 20 8.92 -13.85 4.99
N GLU A 21 8.71 -14.15 6.27
CA GLU A 21 8.22 -15.46 6.71
C GLU A 21 6.82 -15.74 6.17
N ASP A 22 5.90 -14.78 6.26
CA ASP A 22 4.54 -14.90 5.72
C ASP A 22 4.53 -15.07 4.19
N ALA A 23 5.45 -14.43 3.46
CA ALA A 23 5.61 -14.62 2.02
C ALA A 23 6.11 -16.04 1.68
N ARG A 24 7.06 -16.56 2.48
CA ARG A 24 7.54 -17.95 2.34
C ARG A 24 6.43 -18.95 2.62
N GLU A 25 5.69 -18.73 3.70
CA GLU A 25 4.54 -19.57 4.07
C GLU A 25 3.48 -19.57 2.97
N PHE A 26 3.22 -18.42 2.34
CA PHE A 26 2.33 -18.35 1.18
C PHE A 26 2.88 -19.13 -0.02
N ALA A 27 4.16 -19.02 -0.34
CA ALA A 27 4.80 -19.77 -1.43
C ALA A 27 4.74 -21.29 -1.19
N GLU A 28 4.92 -21.73 0.06
CA GLU A 28 4.73 -23.11 0.48
C GLU A 28 3.25 -23.54 0.34
N ALA A 29 2.30 -22.69 0.72
CA ALA A 29 0.86 -22.95 0.55
C ALA A 29 0.42 -23.00 -0.93
N LEU A 30 1.16 -22.34 -1.84
CA LEU A 30 1.00 -22.48 -3.29
C LEU A 30 1.73 -23.71 -3.86
N GLY A 31 2.47 -24.46 -3.03
CA GLY A 31 3.33 -25.60 -3.35
C GLY A 31 4.48 -25.28 -4.30
N ILE A 32 5.00 -24.05 -4.22
CA ILE A 32 6.26 -23.64 -4.86
C ILE A 32 7.44 -24.07 -3.98
N GLY A 33 7.26 -24.07 -2.65
CA GLY A 33 8.30 -24.38 -1.67
C GLY A 33 9.19 -23.18 -1.35
N LYS A 34 10.33 -23.46 -0.69
CA LYS A 34 11.27 -22.43 -0.19
C LYS A 34 12.08 -21.76 -1.31
N GLU A 35 12.10 -22.36 -2.50
CA GLU A 35 12.90 -21.95 -3.67
C GLU A 35 12.23 -20.83 -4.51
N PHE A 36 11.22 -20.14 -3.97
CA PHE A 36 10.45 -19.16 -4.74
C PHE A 36 11.28 -17.94 -5.11
N ARG A 37 10.99 -17.38 -6.30
CA ARG A 37 11.64 -16.14 -6.75
C ARG A 37 11.00 -14.95 -6.05
N SER A 38 11.84 -14.14 -5.43
CA SER A 38 11.48 -12.83 -4.88
C SER A 38 12.43 -11.77 -5.42
N ASP A 39 11.94 -10.54 -5.59
CA ASP A 39 12.80 -9.38 -5.81
C ASP A 39 12.75 -8.48 -4.57
N PRO A 40 13.81 -8.47 -3.73
CA PRO A 40 13.84 -7.70 -2.49
C PRO A 40 13.71 -6.18 -2.68
N LYS A 41 13.96 -5.68 -3.90
CA LYS A 41 13.84 -4.26 -4.24
C LYS A 41 12.47 -3.92 -4.86
N ALA A 42 11.75 -4.92 -5.37
CA ALA A 42 10.42 -4.73 -5.95
C ALA A 42 9.30 -5.03 -4.94
N LYS A 43 8.06 -4.73 -5.32
CA LYS A 43 6.86 -5.11 -4.55
C LYS A 43 6.45 -6.57 -4.73
N LYS A 44 7.24 -7.34 -5.50
CA LYS A 44 6.96 -8.74 -5.86
C LYS A 44 7.51 -9.64 -4.75
N ASP A 45 6.63 -9.98 -3.83
CA ASP A 45 6.99 -10.83 -2.69
C ASP A 45 7.16 -12.28 -3.14
N VAL A 46 6.26 -12.81 -3.99
CA VAL A 46 6.36 -14.17 -4.55
C VAL A 46 6.11 -14.13 -6.06
N ILE A 47 6.86 -14.91 -6.83
CA ILE A 47 6.57 -15.19 -8.25
C ILE A 47 6.39 -16.69 -8.44
N ASP A 48 5.26 -17.08 -9.05
CA ASP A 48 4.94 -18.49 -9.27
C ASP A 48 5.56 -19.06 -10.56
N LEU A 49 5.38 -20.38 -10.74
CA LEU A 49 5.87 -21.10 -11.92
C LEU A 49 5.19 -20.71 -13.24
N GLN A 50 4.09 -19.95 -13.19
CA GLN A 50 3.40 -19.40 -14.35
C GLN A 50 3.83 -17.95 -14.64
N GLY A 51 4.71 -17.38 -13.82
CA GLY A 51 5.20 -16.02 -13.93
C GLY A 51 4.29 -14.98 -13.28
N TYR A 52 3.22 -15.38 -12.58
CA TYR A 52 2.41 -14.42 -11.85
C TYR A 52 3.11 -13.95 -10.59
N SER A 53 2.89 -12.67 -10.29
CA SER A 53 3.53 -11.98 -9.17
C SER A 53 2.54 -11.61 -8.07
N TYR A 54 2.94 -11.83 -6.83
CA TYR A 54 2.08 -11.65 -5.66
C TYR A 54 2.73 -10.67 -4.70
N SER A 55 1.94 -9.73 -4.17
CA SER A 55 2.35 -8.96 -3.00
C SER A 55 1.60 -9.46 -1.76
N VAL A 56 2.34 -9.98 -0.81
CA VAL A 56 1.84 -10.56 0.43
C VAL A 56 1.82 -9.49 1.51
N LYS A 57 0.62 -9.18 1.99
CA LYS A 57 0.40 -8.19 3.03
C LYS A 57 -0.10 -8.87 4.29
N SER A 58 0.80 -8.90 5.28
CA SER A 58 0.53 -9.35 6.63
C SER A 58 0.62 -8.20 7.64
N GLY A 59 0.51 -8.49 8.93
CA GLY A 59 0.42 -7.49 10.00
C GLY A 59 -1.02 -7.22 10.43
N GLU A 60 -1.18 -6.51 11.55
CA GLU A 60 -2.47 -6.48 12.26
C GLU A 60 -3.33 -5.25 11.95
N LYS A 61 -2.68 -4.10 11.71
CA LYS A 61 -3.37 -2.80 11.71
C LYS A 61 -3.30 -2.10 10.36
N LYS A 62 -2.09 -1.76 9.90
CA LYS A 62 -1.85 -0.93 8.73
C LYS A 62 -0.74 -1.50 7.88
N TRP A 63 -0.89 -1.38 6.56
CA TRP A 63 0.15 -1.64 5.58
C TRP A 63 0.71 -0.30 5.10
N GLN A 64 2.02 -0.14 5.18
CA GLN A 64 2.70 0.93 4.47
C GLN A 64 2.82 0.50 3.01
N MET A 65 2.07 1.15 2.12
CA MET A 65 2.08 0.84 0.69
C MET A 65 3.33 1.38 0.03
N PHE A 66 3.78 2.56 0.46
CA PHE A 66 5.09 3.09 0.17
C PHE A 66 5.53 4.15 1.19
N LEU A 67 6.83 4.41 1.18
CA LEU A 67 7.49 5.56 1.76
C LEU A 67 8.53 6.02 0.74
N TYR A 68 8.33 7.19 0.14
CA TYR A 68 9.12 7.65 -0.99
C TYR A 68 9.67 9.05 -0.74
N GLY A 69 10.96 9.21 -0.95
CA GLY A 69 11.62 10.50 -1.00
C GLY A 69 11.55 11.14 -2.40
N GLU A 70 12.25 12.26 -2.54
CA GLU A 70 12.24 13.11 -3.73
C GLU A 70 12.64 12.39 -5.02
N SER A 71 13.74 11.62 -4.98
CA SER A 71 14.27 10.90 -6.14
C SER A 71 13.22 10.01 -6.80
N ARG A 72 12.41 9.31 -5.99
CA ARG A 72 11.38 8.42 -6.52
C ARG A 72 10.32 9.16 -7.32
N PHE A 73 9.95 10.36 -6.92
CA PHE A 73 8.98 11.14 -7.68
C PHE A 73 9.60 11.79 -8.91
N LYS A 74 10.89 12.15 -8.90
CA LYS A 74 11.61 12.69 -10.08
C LYS A 74 11.88 11.64 -11.15
N GLU A 75 12.32 10.46 -10.76
CA GLU A 75 12.87 9.45 -11.66
C GLU A 75 11.82 8.44 -12.16
N ASP A 76 10.76 8.19 -11.38
CA ASP A 76 9.73 7.23 -11.76
C ASP A 76 8.81 7.83 -12.81
N PHE A 77 9.01 7.41 -14.07
CA PHE A 77 8.25 7.85 -15.23
C PHE A 77 6.73 7.74 -15.03
N THR A 78 6.25 6.77 -14.25
CA THR A 78 4.80 6.65 -14.04
C THR A 78 4.27 7.81 -13.22
N PHE A 79 4.98 8.22 -12.15
CA PHE A 79 4.54 9.37 -11.35
C PHE A 79 4.63 10.69 -12.13
N GLN A 80 5.64 10.82 -12.99
CA GLN A 80 5.79 11.96 -13.90
C GLN A 80 4.65 12.04 -14.92
N ALA A 81 4.22 10.91 -15.48
CA ALA A 81 3.14 10.84 -16.46
C ALA A 81 1.73 10.94 -15.84
N MET A 82 1.57 10.89 -14.51
CA MET A 82 0.26 10.93 -13.83
C MET A 82 -0.30 12.35 -13.69
N ASP A 83 -0.51 13.04 -14.82
CA ASP A 83 -1.26 14.31 -14.89
C ASP A 83 -0.88 15.30 -13.76
N GLY A 84 0.41 15.60 -13.60
CA GLY A 84 0.92 16.54 -12.60
C GLY A 84 0.91 16.04 -11.13
N LEU A 85 0.54 14.79 -10.86
CA LEU A 85 0.58 14.22 -9.51
C LEU A 85 2.01 14.16 -8.95
N GLY A 86 3.00 13.85 -9.80
CA GLY A 86 4.42 13.88 -9.44
C GLY A 86 4.87 15.26 -8.97
N GLU A 87 4.48 16.33 -9.69
CA GLU A 87 4.77 17.72 -9.32
C GLU A 87 4.12 18.10 -7.97
N ILE A 88 2.90 17.65 -7.72
CA ILE A 88 2.21 17.90 -6.45
C ILE A 88 2.95 17.21 -5.29
N PHE A 89 3.43 15.98 -5.47
CA PHE A 89 4.24 15.30 -4.45
C PHE A 89 5.57 16.00 -4.20
N LEU A 90 6.25 16.46 -5.26
CA LEU A 90 7.47 17.25 -5.13
C LEU A 90 7.20 18.58 -4.40
N GLY A 91 6.08 19.25 -4.68
CA GLY A 91 5.64 20.42 -3.93
C GLY A 91 5.41 20.13 -2.44
N CYS A 92 4.83 18.97 -2.09
CA CYS A 92 4.70 18.54 -0.69
C CYS A 92 6.07 18.34 -0.02
N ILE A 93 7.04 17.74 -0.72
CA ILE A 93 8.40 17.51 -0.22
C ILE A 93 9.15 18.83 -0.03
N ASN A 94 9.03 19.73 -1.00
CA ASN A 94 9.70 21.03 -1.02
C ASN A 94 9.01 22.08 -0.14
N SER A 95 7.85 21.75 0.43
CA SER A 95 7.25 22.52 1.52
C SER A 95 8.08 22.45 2.81
N PHE A 96 9.08 21.58 2.88
CA PHE A 96 9.98 21.43 4.01
C PHE A 96 11.42 21.79 3.59
N PRO A 97 12.16 22.50 4.45
CA PRO A 97 13.55 22.85 4.21
C PRO A 97 14.43 21.60 4.25
N GLU A 98 15.59 21.63 3.59
CA GLU A 98 16.53 20.51 3.64
C GLU A 98 17.06 20.26 5.05
N ASP A 99 17.31 21.35 5.80
CA ASP A 99 17.68 21.28 7.21
C ASP A 99 16.46 21.05 8.11
N ARG A 100 16.47 19.94 8.85
CA ARG A 100 15.40 19.61 9.78
C ARG A 100 15.36 20.56 10.98
N ASP A 101 16.48 21.12 11.41
CA ASP A 101 16.50 22.06 12.54
C ASP A 101 15.78 23.37 12.18
N GLU A 102 15.93 23.83 10.94
CA GLU A 102 15.13 24.93 10.39
C GLU A 102 13.63 24.63 10.44
N TYR A 103 13.22 23.42 10.02
CA TYR A 103 11.83 22.98 10.15
C TYR A 103 11.36 22.98 11.60
N LEU A 104 12.18 22.50 12.54
CA LEU A 104 11.80 22.42 13.94
C LEU A 104 11.58 23.80 14.57
N LYS A 105 12.35 24.81 14.16
CA LYS A 105 12.22 26.22 14.58
C LYS A 105 10.98 26.89 13.97
N ASN A 106 10.67 26.58 12.70
CA ASN A 106 9.65 27.29 11.93
C ASN A 106 8.46 26.40 11.49
N LYS A 107 8.07 25.41 12.30
CA LYS A 107 7.04 24.39 11.94
C LYS A 107 5.76 24.97 11.34
N MET A 108 5.30 26.11 11.84
CA MET A 108 4.05 26.74 11.39
C MET A 108 4.12 27.13 9.91
N ILE A 109 5.24 27.72 9.47
CA ILE A 109 5.44 28.20 8.11
C ILE A 109 5.37 27.02 7.12
N TYR A 110 6.16 25.97 7.37
CA TYR A 110 6.22 24.81 6.49
C TYR A 110 4.93 23.99 6.49
N LYS A 111 4.23 23.92 7.63
CA LYS A 111 2.92 23.27 7.67
C LYS A 111 1.88 24.03 6.87
N GLN A 112 1.88 25.37 6.90
CA GLN A 112 0.99 26.20 6.09
C GLN A 112 1.30 26.05 4.59
N GLU A 113 2.58 25.96 4.23
CA GLU A 113 2.97 25.70 2.84
C GLU A 113 2.49 24.32 2.37
N LEU A 114 2.68 23.28 3.20
CA LEU A 114 2.20 21.93 2.91
C LEU A 114 0.68 21.90 2.68
N GLN A 115 -0.11 22.71 3.39
CA GLN A 115 -1.57 22.73 3.22
C GLN A 115 -1.99 23.01 1.78
N LYS A 116 -1.27 23.91 1.08
CA LYS A 116 -1.57 24.27 -0.31
C LYS A 116 -1.46 23.04 -1.21
N TRP A 117 -0.38 22.29 -1.06
CA TRP A 117 -0.10 21.10 -1.87
C TRP A 117 -1.00 19.92 -1.50
N MET A 118 -1.27 19.70 -0.21
CA MET A 118 -2.18 18.65 0.25
C MET A 118 -3.63 18.89 -0.20
N ARG A 119 -4.08 20.15 -0.28
CA ARG A 119 -5.39 20.49 -0.86
C ARG A 119 -5.43 20.19 -2.35
N LYS A 120 -4.41 20.62 -3.10
CA LYS A 120 -4.28 20.28 -4.54
C LYS A 120 -4.28 18.77 -4.77
N LEU A 121 -3.52 18.01 -3.95
CA LEU A 121 -3.46 16.56 -4.02
C LEU A 121 -4.83 15.92 -3.78
N CYS A 122 -5.55 16.38 -2.75
CA CYS A 122 -6.89 15.92 -2.44
C CYS A 122 -7.84 16.14 -3.61
N GLU A 123 -7.90 17.36 -4.16
CA GLU A 123 -8.77 17.66 -5.30
C GLU A 123 -8.44 16.80 -6.52
N LYS A 124 -7.15 16.62 -6.83
CA LYS A 124 -6.72 15.77 -7.95
C LYS A 124 -7.14 14.30 -7.75
N LEU A 125 -7.02 13.78 -6.52
CA LEU A 125 -7.38 12.40 -6.18
C LEU A 125 -8.90 12.17 -6.02
N LYS A 126 -9.73 13.21 -6.07
CA LYS A 126 -11.19 13.05 -6.18
C LYS A 126 -11.60 12.57 -7.58
N ASP A 127 -10.82 12.88 -8.61
CA ASP A 127 -11.02 12.31 -9.94
C ASP A 127 -10.80 10.79 -9.89
N LYS A 128 -11.81 10.02 -10.30
CA LYS A 128 -11.79 8.57 -10.20
C LYS A 128 -10.77 7.90 -11.13
N LYS A 129 -10.47 8.48 -12.29
CA LYS A 129 -9.45 7.96 -13.21
C LYS A 129 -8.07 8.15 -12.59
N ILE A 130 -7.81 9.33 -12.02
CA ILE A 130 -6.54 9.63 -11.36
C ILE A 130 -6.37 8.78 -10.10
N LEU A 131 -7.40 8.69 -9.26
CA LEU A 131 -7.39 7.83 -8.08
C LEU A 131 -7.07 6.38 -8.43
N ARG A 132 -7.69 5.87 -9.52
CA ARG A 132 -7.45 4.51 -10.00
C ARG A 132 -6.00 4.31 -10.42
N ALA A 133 -5.44 5.22 -11.20
CA ALA A 133 -4.04 5.17 -11.62
C ALA A 133 -3.10 5.25 -10.41
N PHE A 134 -3.37 6.17 -9.47
CA PHE A 134 -2.60 6.30 -8.24
C PHE A 134 -2.62 5.00 -7.42
N LEU A 135 -3.79 4.39 -7.20
CA LEU A 135 -3.89 3.14 -6.44
C LEU A 135 -3.20 1.97 -7.16
N ASP A 136 -3.27 1.90 -8.49
CA ASP A 136 -2.56 0.89 -9.27
C ASP A 136 -1.04 1.00 -9.11
N LYS A 137 -0.49 2.23 -9.20
CA LYS A 137 0.93 2.47 -8.93
C LYS A 137 1.31 2.21 -7.47
N ALA A 138 0.51 2.74 -6.55
CA ALA A 138 0.80 2.69 -5.12
C ALA A 138 0.75 1.27 -4.55
N ILE A 139 -0.16 0.43 -5.05
CA ILE A 139 -0.35 -0.94 -4.55
C ILE A 139 0.40 -1.96 -5.41
N PHE A 140 0.30 -1.85 -6.72
CA PHE A 140 0.77 -2.88 -7.67
C PHE A 140 1.95 -2.44 -8.54
N ASN A 141 2.49 -1.24 -8.30
CA ASN A 141 3.55 -0.64 -9.11
C ASN A 141 3.22 -0.65 -10.62
N SER A 142 1.98 -0.28 -10.97
CA SER A 142 1.48 -0.17 -12.35
C SER A 142 1.49 -1.50 -13.11
N GLY A 143 1.00 -2.56 -12.46
CA GLY A 143 0.87 -3.88 -13.06
C GLY A 143 2.11 -4.76 -12.98
N GLU A 144 3.18 -4.31 -12.31
CA GLU A 144 4.31 -5.19 -11.99
C GLU A 144 3.93 -6.30 -11.01
N VAL A 145 2.92 -6.07 -10.18
CA VAL A 145 2.32 -7.05 -9.26
C VAL A 145 0.92 -7.42 -9.75
N ASP A 146 0.70 -8.71 -9.93
CA ASP A 146 -0.57 -9.26 -10.44
C ASP A 146 -1.64 -9.41 -9.34
N PHE A 147 -1.23 -9.88 -8.16
CA PHE A 147 -2.14 -10.26 -7.08
C PHE A 147 -1.82 -9.56 -5.76
N LEU A 148 -2.86 -9.16 -5.05
CA LEU A 148 -2.78 -8.80 -3.64
C LEU A 148 -3.16 -10.02 -2.81
N VAL A 149 -2.26 -10.42 -1.92
CA VAL A 149 -2.49 -11.52 -0.97
C VAL A 149 -2.60 -10.92 0.41
N ILE A 150 -3.71 -11.17 1.09
CA ILE A 150 -3.95 -10.72 2.46
C ILE A 150 -3.90 -11.95 3.35
N LYS A 151 -2.90 -12.02 4.24
CA LYS A 151 -2.88 -13.04 5.29
C LYS A 151 -3.79 -12.60 6.42
N ASP A 152 -4.80 -13.40 6.75
CA ASP A 152 -5.65 -13.19 7.93
C ASP A 152 -5.73 -14.50 8.71
N GLU A 153 -5.25 -14.46 9.95
CA GLU A 153 -4.99 -15.68 10.75
C GLU A 153 -4.10 -16.65 9.94
N ASP A 154 -4.54 -17.90 9.78
CA ASP A 154 -3.81 -18.95 9.07
C ASP A 154 -4.19 -19.07 7.59
N LEU A 155 -5.01 -18.15 7.07
CA LEU A 155 -5.53 -18.16 5.71
C LEU A 155 -4.93 -17.04 4.85
N PHE A 156 -4.70 -17.37 3.58
CA PHE A 156 -4.27 -16.43 2.55
C PHE A 156 -5.40 -16.14 1.58
N HIS A 157 -5.79 -14.87 1.50
CA HIS A 157 -6.85 -14.39 0.62
C HIS A 157 -6.25 -13.70 -0.60
N VAL A 158 -6.46 -14.27 -1.78
CA VAL A 158 -5.83 -13.85 -3.04
C VAL A 158 -6.83 -13.08 -3.91
N PHE A 159 -6.48 -11.85 -4.24
CA PHE A 159 -7.28 -10.94 -5.06
C PHE A 159 -6.52 -10.52 -6.32
N TRP A 160 -7.20 -10.49 -7.47
CA TRP A 160 -6.62 -9.97 -8.70
C TRP A 160 -6.46 -8.44 -8.61
N GLY A 161 -5.29 -7.92 -8.98
CA GLY A 161 -4.94 -6.51 -8.78
C GLY A 161 -5.93 -5.55 -9.47
N LYS A 162 -6.40 -5.88 -10.67
CA LYS A 162 -7.39 -5.03 -11.37
C LYS A 162 -8.74 -4.96 -10.64
N ASP A 163 -9.15 -6.05 -9.99
CA ASP A 163 -10.40 -6.09 -9.20
C ASP A 163 -10.23 -5.22 -7.95
N VAL A 164 -9.09 -5.34 -7.27
CA VAL A 164 -8.74 -4.53 -6.09
C VAL A 164 -8.76 -3.04 -6.44
N VAL A 165 -8.01 -2.64 -7.47
CA VAL A 165 -7.90 -1.24 -7.91
C VAL A 165 -9.29 -0.67 -8.22
N LYS A 166 -10.10 -1.39 -8.99
CA LYS A 166 -11.46 -0.96 -9.34
C LYS A 166 -12.32 -0.77 -8.10
N ILE A 167 -12.33 -1.74 -7.19
CA ILE A 167 -13.19 -1.69 -6.00
C ILE A 167 -12.78 -0.56 -5.08
N LEU A 168 -11.47 -0.37 -4.85
CA LEU A 168 -10.97 0.72 -4.04
C LEU A 168 -11.31 2.08 -4.67
N SER A 169 -11.04 2.27 -5.97
CA SER A 169 -11.35 3.54 -6.63
C SER A 169 -12.84 3.87 -6.60
N ASP A 170 -13.71 2.87 -6.80
CA ASP A 170 -15.16 3.08 -6.90
C ASP A 170 -15.79 3.38 -5.53
N ASN A 171 -15.24 2.85 -4.43
CA ASN A 171 -15.89 2.89 -3.12
C ASN A 171 -15.24 3.85 -2.11
N ILE A 172 -14.05 4.38 -2.42
CA ILE A 172 -13.34 5.29 -1.53
C ILE A 172 -13.72 6.75 -1.81
N GLN A 173 -13.94 7.51 -0.74
CA GLN A 173 -14.02 8.96 -0.77
C GLN A 173 -12.68 9.56 -0.36
N VAL A 174 -12.32 10.70 -0.97
CA VAL A 174 -11.06 11.39 -0.71
C VAL A 174 -11.36 12.76 -0.10
N GLU A 175 -10.72 13.04 1.04
CA GLU A 175 -10.84 14.32 1.74
C GLU A 175 -9.50 14.73 2.35
N ASN A 176 -9.37 16.00 2.75
CA ASN A 176 -8.25 16.42 3.58
C ASN A 176 -8.54 16.17 5.07
N SER A 177 -7.49 15.91 5.85
CA SER A 177 -7.60 15.84 7.31
C SER A 177 -8.07 17.17 7.91
N LYS A 178 -8.88 17.11 8.97
CA LYS A 178 -9.29 18.26 9.77
C LYS A 178 -8.53 18.35 11.10
N ALA A 179 -8.15 19.56 11.51
CA ALA A 179 -7.68 19.91 12.84
C ALA A 179 -8.82 19.72 13.83
N ARG A 180 -8.55 18.98 14.90
CA ARG A 180 -9.56 18.69 15.94
C ARG A 180 -9.20 19.33 17.28
N ARG A 181 -7.97 19.78 17.44
CA ARG A 181 -7.45 20.37 18.68
C ARG A 181 -6.74 21.67 18.41
N LYS A 182 -6.70 22.53 19.43
CA LYS A 182 -5.94 23.78 19.42
C LYS A 182 -4.47 23.48 19.08
N GLY A 183 -3.93 24.18 18.07
CA GLY A 183 -2.55 23.99 17.58
C GLY A 183 -2.35 22.89 16.54
N GLU A 184 -3.42 22.18 16.14
CA GLU A 184 -3.39 21.32 14.94
C GLU A 184 -3.66 22.14 13.68
N PHE A 185 -3.18 21.62 12.55
CA PHE A 185 -3.35 22.24 11.23
C PHE A 185 -4.26 21.36 10.39
N ASP A 186 -5.22 21.97 9.70
CA ASP A 186 -6.00 21.31 8.65
C ASP A 186 -5.09 20.87 7.50
N ALA A 187 -5.60 19.98 6.64
CA ALA A 187 -4.98 19.59 5.37
C ALA A 187 -3.49 19.25 5.45
N GLN A 188 -3.06 18.60 6.53
CA GLN A 188 -1.71 18.02 6.63
C GLN A 188 -1.63 16.62 6.02
N LYS A 189 -2.79 16.04 5.68
CA LYS A 189 -2.93 14.72 5.07
C LYS A 189 -4.04 14.73 4.04
N VAL A 190 -3.92 13.80 3.10
CA VAL A 190 -5.05 13.33 2.30
C VAL A 190 -5.54 12.01 2.88
N VAL A 191 -6.83 11.93 3.17
CA VAL A 191 -7.49 10.84 3.87
C VAL A 191 -8.42 10.13 2.90
N PHE A 192 -8.31 8.82 2.85
CA PHE A 192 -9.19 7.93 2.10
C PHE A 192 -10.20 7.35 3.08
N LYS A 193 -11.50 7.49 2.78
CA LYS A 193 -12.60 7.02 3.61
C LYS A 193 -13.44 5.94 2.93
N TYR A 194 -13.92 5.01 3.74
CA TYR A 194 -14.96 4.05 3.39
C TYR A 194 -15.93 3.91 4.57
N LYS A 195 -17.23 4.14 4.33
CA LYS A 195 -18.27 4.16 5.39
C LYS A 195 -17.87 5.06 6.57
N GLU A 196 -17.48 6.31 6.27
CA GLU A 196 -16.97 7.31 7.23
C GLU A 196 -15.70 6.96 8.01
N LYS A 197 -15.11 5.78 7.78
CA LYS A 197 -13.87 5.33 8.45
C LYS A 197 -12.68 5.54 7.54
N THR A 198 -11.57 6.01 8.12
CA THR A 198 -10.29 6.14 7.40
C THR A 198 -9.73 4.77 7.04
N ILE A 199 -9.70 4.47 5.74
CA ILE A 199 -9.12 3.25 5.17
C ILE A 199 -7.67 3.47 4.71
N GLY A 200 -7.24 4.70 4.50
CA GLY A 200 -5.84 5.02 4.21
C GLY A 200 -5.53 6.51 4.33
N GLU A 201 -4.25 6.86 4.34
CA GLU A 201 -3.80 8.26 4.32
C GLU A 201 -2.50 8.41 3.53
N ILE A 202 -2.37 9.55 2.85
CA ILE A 202 -1.10 10.13 2.42
C ILE A 202 -0.69 11.20 3.43
N GLU A 203 0.53 11.11 3.95
CA GLU A 203 1.10 12.12 4.84
C GLU A 203 2.60 12.29 4.62
N MET A 204 3.13 13.44 5.01
CA MET A 204 4.57 13.69 5.04
C MET A 204 5.20 13.11 6.32
N ARG A 205 6.34 12.46 6.17
CA ARG A 205 7.22 12.05 7.28
C ARG A 205 8.24 13.14 7.52
N ASN A 206 8.25 13.63 8.75
CA ASN A 206 9.13 14.69 9.22
C ASN A 206 9.49 14.51 10.71
N ASP A 207 9.32 13.29 11.22
CA ASP A 207 9.42 12.96 12.64
C ASP A 207 10.80 12.48 13.07
N SER A 208 11.73 12.24 12.15
CA SER A 208 13.11 11.81 12.43
C SER A 208 14.06 12.23 11.34
N ASP A 209 15.37 12.27 11.63
CA ASP A 209 16.41 12.60 10.63
C ASP A 209 16.51 11.55 9.52
N ILE A 210 16.24 10.28 9.85
CA ILE A 210 16.23 9.16 8.88
C ILE A 210 15.03 9.28 7.92
N HIS A 211 13.86 9.62 8.46
CA HIS A 211 12.61 9.73 7.71
C HIS A 211 12.11 11.17 7.71
N TYR A 212 12.83 12.01 6.98
CA TYR A 212 12.54 13.42 6.78
C TYR A 212 12.31 13.68 5.29
N ARG A 213 11.31 14.51 4.96
CA ARG A 213 10.94 14.86 3.58
C ARG A 213 10.52 13.67 2.71
N GLU A 214 9.82 12.71 3.32
CA GLU A 214 9.29 11.54 2.59
C GLU A 214 7.76 11.51 2.60
N VAL A 215 7.17 11.13 1.47
CA VAL A 215 5.73 10.89 1.34
C VAL A 215 5.43 9.46 1.75
N LYS A 216 4.56 9.29 2.73
CA LYS A 216 4.07 7.97 3.16
C LYS A 216 2.63 7.79 2.72
N PHE A 217 2.34 6.64 2.12
CA PHE A 217 0.97 6.16 1.91
C PHE A 217 0.74 4.86 2.68
N TRP A 218 -0.32 4.82 3.48
CA TRP A 218 -0.70 3.61 4.22
C TRP A 218 -2.18 3.27 4.05
N MET A 219 -2.51 1.99 4.19
CA MET A 219 -3.89 1.48 4.20
C MET A 219 -4.17 0.60 5.43
N ALA A 220 -5.40 0.62 5.94
CA ALA A 220 -5.83 -0.17 7.09
C ALA A 220 -6.21 -1.59 6.66
N LYS A 221 -5.51 -2.61 7.17
CA LYS A 221 -5.71 -4.02 6.80
C LYS A 221 -7.19 -4.42 6.89
N ARG A 222 -7.79 -4.30 8.08
CA ARG A 222 -9.13 -4.83 8.35
C ARG A 222 -10.20 -4.16 7.50
N LEU A 223 -10.11 -2.85 7.30
CA LEU A 223 -11.07 -2.10 6.50
C LEU A 223 -10.92 -2.42 5.01
N THR A 224 -9.68 -2.45 4.50
CA THR A 224 -9.41 -2.84 3.11
C THR A 224 -9.90 -4.25 2.83
N PHE A 225 -9.57 -5.20 3.71
CA PHE A 225 -9.97 -6.59 3.55
C PHE A 225 -11.50 -6.76 3.62
N SER A 226 -12.15 -6.10 4.58
CA SER A 226 -13.61 -6.11 4.70
C SER A 226 -14.30 -5.53 3.46
N LEU A 227 -13.82 -4.41 2.93
CA LEU A 227 -14.33 -3.83 1.69
C LEU A 227 -14.19 -4.80 0.51
N LEU A 228 -13.02 -5.44 0.36
CA LEU A 228 -12.79 -6.39 -0.74
C LEU A 228 -13.72 -7.62 -0.62
N LYS A 229 -13.86 -8.23 0.57
CA LYS A 229 -14.81 -9.33 0.80
C LYS A 229 -16.27 -8.92 0.61
N GLU A 230 -16.61 -7.68 0.98
CA GLU A 230 -17.95 -7.16 0.79
C GLU A 230 -18.30 -7.03 -0.70
N LYS A 231 -17.37 -6.56 -1.52
CA LYS A 231 -17.61 -6.24 -2.94
C LYS A 231 -17.27 -7.38 -3.90
N ILE A 232 -16.38 -8.31 -3.52
CA ILE A 232 -16.04 -9.51 -4.30
C ILE A 232 -16.69 -10.73 -3.64
N LYS A 233 -17.94 -11.01 -4.00
CA LYS A 233 -18.71 -12.11 -3.41
C LYS A 233 -18.22 -13.48 -3.87
N LEU A 234 -17.89 -13.61 -5.16
CA LEU A 234 -17.42 -14.87 -5.71
C LEU A 234 -16.04 -15.21 -5.12
N ASN A 235 -15.97 -16.33 -4.42
CA ASN A 235 -14.75 -16.86 -3.84
C ASN A 235 -14.71 -18.39 -3.98
N ARG A 236 -13.51 -18.97 -3.91
CA ARG A 236 -13.29 -20.41 -4.01
C ARG A 236 -12.01 -20.80 -3.30
N ASP A 237 -12.07 -21.88 -2.54
CA ASP A 237 -10.87 -22.48 -1.95
C ASP A 237 -10.00 -23.14 -3.02
N LEU A 238 -8.74 -22.71 -3.07
CA LEU A 238 -7.71 -23.37 -3.85
C LEU A 238 -7.25 -24.64 -3.12
N ASN A 239 -6.98 -24.50 -1.82
CA ASN A 239 -6.69 -25.54 -0.84
C ASN A 239 -7.17 -25.08 0.56
N ASP A 240 -6.79 -25.82 1.60
CA ASP A 240 -7.09 -25.58 3.01
C ASP A 240 -6.55 -24.24 3.57
N ARG A 241 -5.56 -23.63 2.90
CA ARG A 241 -4.89 -22.40 3.36
C ARG A 241 -5.07 -21.20 2.44
N VAL A 242 -5.56 -21.39 1.21
CA VAL A 242 -5.60 -20.36 0.17
C VAL A 242 -6.99 -20.21 -0.42
N ILE A 243 -7.55 -19.01 -0.32
CA ILE A 243 -8.88 -18.64 -0.83
C ILE A 243 -8.72 -17.63 -1.97
N LEU A 244 -9.30 -17.94 -3.13
CA LEU A 244 -9.27 -17.08 -4.32
C LEU A 244 -10.55 -16.26 -4.43
N TYR A 245 -10.42 -15.00 -4.83
CA TYR A 245 -11.55 -14.08 -4.99
C TYR A 245 -11.67 -13.54 -6.41
N GLY A 246 -12.92 -13.45 -6.90
CA GLY A 246 -13.25 -12.78 -8.15
C GLY A 246 -12.47 -13.32 -9.36
N SER A 247 -11.83 -12.43 -10.11
CA SER A 247 -11.08 -12.80 -11.31
C SER A 247 -9.86 -13.68 -11.02
N ALA A 248 -9.37 -13.73 -9.78
CA ALA A 248 -8.25 -14.59 -9.41
C ALA A 248 -8.57 -16.09 -9.62
N ILE A 249 -9.84 -16.48 -9.45
CA ILE A 249 -10.30 -17.86 -9.66
C ILE A 249 -10.05 -18.31 -11.10
N LYS A 250 -10.36 -17.44 -12.07
CA LYS A 250 -10.16 -17.75 -13.49
C LYS A 250 -8.67 -17.74 -13.85
N LYS A 251 -7.91 -16.78 -13.33
CA LYS A 251 -6.47 -16.65 -13.59
C LYS A 251 -5.67 -17.84 -13.07
N LEU A 252 -6.03 -18.36 -11.90
CA LEU A 252 -5.31 -19.44 -11.22
C LEU A 252 -5.97 -20.81 -11.40
N LYS A 253 -6.87 -20.97 -12.39
CA LYS A 253 -7.63 -22.21 -12.61
C LYS A 253 -6.74 -23.45 -12.81
N ASN A 254 -5.55 -23.25 -13.38
CA ASN A 254 -4.61 -24.33 -13.74
C ASN A 254 -3.75 -24.81 -12.55
N PHE A 255 -3.82 -24.19 -11.38
CA PHE A 255 -3.07 -24.64 -10.21
C PHE A 255 -3.50 -26.05 -9.74
N LYS A 256 -4.80 -26.39 -9.83
CA LYS A 256 -5.31 -27.71 -9.38
C LYS A 256 -4.81 -28.88 -10.22
N THR A 257 -4.42 -28.66 -11.48
CA THR A 257 -4.09 -29.74 -12.42
C THR A 257 -2.68 -30.30 -12.21
N LYS A 258 -1.76 -29.56 -11.58
CA LYS A 258 -0.39 -30.03 -11.32
C LYS A 258 -0.24 -30.83 -10.03
N PHE A 259 -0.98 -30.51 -8.96
CA PHE A 259 -0.87 -31.23 -7.68
C PHE A 259 -1.34 -32.69 -7.71
N LYS A 260 -2.26 -33.04 -8.61
CA LYS A 260 -2.68 -34.44 -8.81
C LYS A 260 -1.65 -35.28 -9.57
N ARG A 261 -0.67 -34.67 -10.23
CA ARG A 261 0.28 -35.37 -11.10
C ARG A 261 1.58 -35.79 -10.41
N THR A 262 1.84 -35.32 -9.19
CA THR A 262 3.07 -35.56 -8.43
C THR A 262 2.97 -36.63 -7.32
N TRP A 263 1.86 -37.36 -7.24
CA TRP A 263 1.67 -38.48 -6.28
C TRP A 263 1.41 -39.82 -6.98
N ARG A 264 2.11 -40.06 -8.10
CA ARG A 264 2.20 -41.40 -8.71
C ARG A 264 3.68 -41.68 -8.99
N GLU A 265 4.39 -42.00 -7.92
CA GLU A 265 5.56 -42.88 -7.96
C GLU A 265 5.31 -44.00 -6.95
#